data_AF-A0A432S9N6-F1
#
_entry.id   AF-A0A432S9N6-F1
#
_cell.length_a   1.000
_cell.length_b   1.000
_cell.length_c   1.000
_cell.angle_alpha   90.00
_cell.angle_beta   90.00
_cell.angle_gamma   90.00
#
_symmetry.space_group_name_H-M   'P 1'
#
loop_
_entity.id
_entity.type
_entity.pdbx_description
1 polymer ?
#
loop_
_entity_poly.entity_id
_entity_poly.type
_entity_poly.pdbx_seq_one_letter_code
_entity_poly.pdbx_strand_id
1 'polypeptide(L)' 'MKFKITEDTKITQILEHYPELEPILKDYFYYFYENRLDDILLKRLSLKGAFNVLDFDSKKREEILNKILEITENKI' A
#
# COMPACT_ATOMS: atom_id res chain seq x y z
N MET A 1 10.74 1.15 18.41
CA MET A 1 11.27 1.15 17.02
C MET A 1 10.17 1.67 16.11
N LYS A 2 10.45 2.67 15.26
CA LYS A 2 9.49 3.18 14.24
C LYS A 2 9.26 2.08 13.21
N PHE A 3 8.01 1.74 12.91
CA PHE A 3 7.69 0.83 11.81
C PHE A 3 8.05 1.51 10.49
N LYS A 4 9.01 0.95 9.76
CA LYS A 4 9.50 1.50 8.50
C LYS A 4 8.79 0.81 7.34
N ILE A 5 8.07 1.58 6.53
CA ILE A 5 7.42 1.09 5.32
C ILE A 5 8.42 1.11 4.16
N THR A 6 8.48 0.00 3.42
CA THR A 6 9.21 -0.14 2.14
C THR A 6 8.32 -0.90 1.15
N GLU A 7 8.74 -1.03 -0.11
CA GLU A 7 7.96 -1.82 -1.08
C GLU A 7 7.81 -3.31 -0.68
N ASP A 8 8.71 -3.84 0.13
CA ASP A 8 8.64 -5.23 0.60
C ASP A 8 7.68 -5.42 1.78
N THR A 9 7.20 -4.34 2.39
CA THR A 9 6.23 -4.37 3.48
C THR A 9 4.88 -4.92 3.00
N LYS A 10 4.27 -5.81 3.80
CA LYS A 10 2.93 -6.36 3.53
C LYS A 10 1.86 -5.29 3.70
N ILE A 11 0.84 -5.32 2.84
CA ILE A 11 -0.29 -4.39 2.92
C ILE A 11 -1.06 -4.55 4.23
N THR A 12 -1.22 -5.78 4.73
CA THR A 12 -1.80 -6.02 6.07
C THR A 12 -1.02 -5.33 7.18
N GLN A 13 0.31 -5.46 7.18
CA GLN A 13 1.14 -4.82 8.20
C GLN A 13 1.04 -3.30 8.13
N ILE A 14 0.95 -2.71 6.92
CA ILE A 14 0.72 -1.27 6.76
C ILE A 14 -0.61 -0.88 7.41
N LEU A 15 -1.69 -1.61 7.13
CA LEU A 15 -3.02 -1.33 7.67
C LEU A 15 -3.16 -1.60 9.18
N GLU A 16 -2.42 -2.57 9.72
CA GLU A 16 -2.35 -2.83 11.16
C GLU A 16 -1.69 -1.67 11.92
N HIS A 17 -0.63 -1.08 11.34
CA HIS A 17 0.08 0.04 11.94
C HIS A 17 -0.57 1.40 11.65
N TYR A 18 -1.19 1.57 10.48
CA TYR A 18 -1.77 2.82 10.00
C TYR A 18 -3.12 2.56 9.29
N PRO A 19 -4.19 2.24 10.02
CA PRO A 19 -5.51 1.96 9.43
C PRO A 19 -6.06 3.10 8.56
N GLU A 20 -5.69 4.34 8.86
CA GLU A 20 -6.08 5.52 8.10
C GLU A 20 -5.56 5.55 6.67
N LEU A 21 -4.60 4.69 6.30
CA LEU A 21 -4.12 4.57 4.93
C LEU A 21 -5.10 3.81 4.03
N GLU A 22 -6.10 3.11 4.59
CA GLU A 22 -7.04 2.30 3.79
C GLU A 22 -7.72 3.07 2.64
N PRO A 23 -8.22 4.30 2.81
CA PRO A 23 -8.80 5.06 1.70
C PRO A 23 -7.80 5.31 0.56
N ILE A 24 -6.54 5.59 0.88
CA ILE A 24 -5.51 5.86 -0.10
C ILE A 24 -5.09 4.59 -0.83
N LEU A 25 -4.96 3.49 -0.09
CA LEU A 25 -4.71 2.19 -0.69
C LEU A 25 -5.88 1.76 -1.59
N LYS A 26 -7.12 2.11 -1.24
CA LYS A 26 -8.29 1.90 -2.11
C LYS A 26 -8.19 2.68 -3.42
N ASP A 27 -7.75 3.92 -3.39
CA ASP A 27 -7.58 4.72 -4.61
C ASP A 27 -6.53 4.12 -5.55
N TYR A 28 -5.39 3.69 -5.02
CA TYR A 28 -4.29 3.13 -5.84
C TYR A 28 -4.48 1.66 -6.21
N PHE A 29 -5.16 0.88 -5.37
CA PHE A 29 -5.39 -0.55 -5.55
C PHE A 29 -6.85 -0.86 -5.85
N TYR A 30 -7.57 0.09 -6.46
CA TYR A 30 -9.00 0.02 -6.76
C TYR A 30 -9.41 -1.30 -7.43
N TYR A 31 -8.61 -1.79 -8.38
CA TYR A 31 -8.83 -3.08 -9.05
C TYR A 31 -9.06 -4.24 -8.07
N PHE A 32 -8.31 -4.30 -6.96
CA PHE A 32 -8.48 -5.37 -5.98
C PHE A 32 -9.78 -5.23 -5.20
N TYR A 33 -10.17 -4.01 -4.84
CA TYR A 33 -11.43 -3.76 -4.11
C TYR A 33 -12.66 -3.96 -4.99
N GLU A 34 -12.63 -3.47 -6.22
CA GLU A 34 -13.71 -3.64 -7.19
C GLU A 34 -14.00 -5.12 -7.48
N ASN A 35 -12.94 -5.93 -7.60
CA ASN A 35 -13.06 -7.36 -7.87
C ASN A 35 -13.18 -8.21 -6.60
N ARG A 36 -13.34 -7.61 -5.41
CA ARG A 36 -13.39 -8.30 -4.10
C ARG A 36 -12.20 -9.25 -3.85
N LEU A 37 -11.04 -8.86 -4.37
CA LEU A 37 -9.75 -9.54 -4.20
C LEU A 37 -8.94 -8.97 -3.03
N ASP A 38 -9.46 -7.98 -2.32
CA ASP A 38 -8.76 -7.30 -1.24
C ASP A 38 -8.45 -8.25 -0.06
N ASP A 39 -9.44 -9.01 0.40
CA ASP A 39 -9.27 -9.99 1.49
C ASP A 39 -8.57 -11.29 1.06
N ILE A 40 -8.66 -11.63 -0.23
CA ILE A 40 -8.15 -12.90 -0.76
C ILE A 40 -6.69 -12.75 -1.22
N LEU A 41 -6.36 -11.62 -1.83
CA LEU A 41 -5.10 -11.39 -2.52
C LEU A 41 -4.37 -10.15 -2.00
N LEU A 42 -4.98 -8.96 -2.03
CA LEU A 42 -4.29 -7.70 -1.72
C LEU A 42 -3.61 -7.72 -0.35
N LYS A 43 -4.35 -8.12 0.69
CA LYS A 43 -3.86 -8.24 2.06
C LYS A 43 -2.70 -9.24 2.21
N ARG A 44 -2.53 -10.17 1.27
CA ARG A 44 -1.42 -11.14 1.26
C ARG A 44 -0.20 -10.63 0.51
N LEU A 45 -0.33 -9.56 -0.29
CA LEU A 45 0.75 -8.99 -1.08
C LEU A 45 1.58 -7.99 -0.26
N SER A 46 2.84 -7.82 -0.69
CA SER A 46 3.59 -6.60 -0.38
C SER A 46 3.16 -5.47 -1.31
N LEU A 47 3.54 -4.23 -1.00
CA LEU A 47 3.36 -3.11 -1.93
C LEU A 47 3.95 -3.44 -3.31
N LYS A 48 5.17 -3.97 -3.37
CA LYS A 48 5.82 -4.46 -4.59
C LYS A 48 4.97 -5.49 -5.33
N GLY A 49 4.38 -6.43 -4.59
CA GLY A 49 3.49 -7.45 -5.15
C GLY A 49 2.26 -6.83 -5.80
N ALA A 50 1.60 -5.90 -5.12
CA ALA A 50 0.44 -5.18 -5.66
C ALA A 50 0.82 -4.32 -6.88
N PHE A 51 1.95 -3.62 -6.83
CA PHE A 51 2.48 -2.83 -7.95
C PHE A 51 2.76 -3.68 -9.19
N ASN A 52 3.33 -4.87 -9.01
CA ASN A 52 3.60 -5.79 -10.11
C ASN A 52 2.30 -6.32 -10.75
N VAL A 53 1.28 -6.64 -9.95
CA VAL A 53 -0.02 -7.11 -10.47
C VAL A 53 -0.70 -6.02 -11.32
N LEU A 54 -0.55 -4.76 -10.94
CA LEU A 54 -1.13 -3.62 -11.65
C LEU A 54 -0.21 -3.01 -12.72
N ASP A 55 0.95 -3.63 -12.98
CA ASP A 55 1.96 -3.17 -13.93
C ASP A 55 2.35 -1.69 -13.74
N PHE A 56 2.51 -1.25 -12.49
CA PHE A 56 2.92 0.12 -12.19
C PHE A 56 4.39 0.33 -12.53
N ASP A 57 4.68 1.41 -13.25
CA ASP A 57 6.05 1.86 -13.54
C ASP A 57 6.77 2.40 -12.29
N SER A 58 8.09 2.62 -12.39
CA SER A 58 8.90 3.09 -11.28
C SER A 58 8.46 4.44 -10.73
N LYS A 59 8.04 5.36 -11.60
CA LYS A 59 7.60 6.71 -11.22
C LYS A 59 6.34 6.65 -10.37
N LYS A 60 5.36 5.84 -10.77
CA LYS A 60 4.10 5.64 -10.04
C LYS A 60 4.32 4.92 -8.72
N ARG A 61 5.22 3.94 -8.68
CA ARG A 61 5.62 3.27 -7.42
C ARG A 61 6.22 4.25 -6.42
N GLU A 62 7.14 5.08 -6.88
CA GLU A 62 7.78 6.11 -6.07
C GLU A 62 6.75 7.14 -5.56
N GLU A 63 5.84 7.60 -6.42
CA GLU A 63 4.75 8.51 -6.04
C GLU A 63 3.91 7.93 -4.90
N ILE A 64 3.46 6.68 -5.04
CA ILE A 64 2.62 6.00 -4.04
C ILE A 64 3.38 5.81 -2.74
N LEU A 65 4.63 5.35 -2.81
CA LEU A 65 5.46 5.14 -1.62
C LEU A 65 5.72 6.46 -0.90
N ASN A 66 6.06 7.53 -1.62
CA ASN A 66 6.26 8.86 -1.04
C ASN A 66 5.01 9.38 -0.35
N LYS A 67 3.82 9.19 -0.96
CA LYS A 67 2.55 9.62 -0.36
C LYS A 67 2.20 8.82 0.89
N ILE A 68 2.46 7.51 0.90
CA ILE A 68 2.31 6.68 2.11
C ILE A 68 3.27 7.19 3.20
N LEU A 69 4.54 7.43 2.85
CA LEU A 69 5.55 7.91 3.79
C LEU A 69 5.17 9.28 4.36
N GLU A 70 4.81 10.26 3.54
CA GLU A 70 4.38 11.59 3.97
C GLU A 70 3.31 11.54 5.06
N ILE A 71 2.31 10.67 4.90
CA ILE A 71 1.21 10.54 5.86
C ILE A 71 1.67 9.89 7.17
N THR A 72 2.56 8.89 7.07
CA THR A 72 3.09 8.20 8.26
C THR A 72 4.18 9.00 8.99
N GLU A 73 4.86 9.92 8.30
CA GLU A 73 5.91 10.77 8.87
C GLU A 73 5.35 12.09 9.43
N ASN A 74 4.27 12.64 8.87
CA ASN A 74 3.58 13.82 9.40
C ASN A 74 2.80 13.58 10.71
N LYS A 75 2.78 12.32 11.21
CA LYS A 75 2.25 11.97 12.53
C LYS A 75 3.30 11.99 13.64
N ILE A 76 4.46 12.60 13.38
CA ILE A 76 5.55 12.85 14.33
C ILE A 76 5.42 14.26 14.92
#